data_AF-A0A6P6PVI7-F1
#
_entry.id   AF-A0A6P6PVI7-F1
#
_cell.length_a   1.000
_cell.length_b   1.000
_cell.length_c   1.000
_cell.angle_alpha   90.00
_cell.angle_beta   90.00
_cell.angle_gamma   90.00
#
_symmetry.space_group_name_H-M   'P 1'
#
loop_
_entity.id
_entity.type
_entity.pdbx_description
1 polymer ?
#
loop_
_entity_poly.entity_id
_entity_poly.type
_entity_poly.pdbx_seq_one_letter_code
_entity_poly.pdbx_strand_id
1 'polypeptide(L)'
;METNLWLRHIWNDYKLKWLPAEFDGIEFIRVPSNKIWRPDIVLYNNAVGDFLVEDKTKALLKYDGTITWVPPAIFKSSCPMDITYFPFDYQNCSMKFGSWTYDKAKIDLVLIGSKVNLKDFWESGEWEIIDAPGYKHDIKYNCCEEIYPDITYSFYIRRLPLFYTINLIIPCLLISFLTILVFYLPSDCGEKVTLCISVLLSLTVFLLVITETIPSTSLVIPLIGEYLLFTMIFVTLSIVITVFVLNVHYRTPMTHTMPSWVRTVFLRALPRVMLMRRPIDLSESSGKGGVEIAGSSGTGGGRGGEGKKMKSSASQQGAMNSLEFGEGKAALEGKKGGCPCHPIKEAIEGDCGKVSRQLTPQAINTVVTFSVVSPEIKQAIESVKYIAENMRSRNKAKEVEDDWKYVAMVIDRIFLWVFVLVCVLGTLGLFLQPLIGFFS
;
A
#
# COMPACT_ATOMS: atom_id res chain seq x y z
N MET A 1 20.69 23.35 -11.06
CA MET A 1 19.65 24.32 -10.69
C MET A 1 19.57 25.36 -11.80
N GLU A 2 18.38 25.81 -12.18
CA GLU A 2 18.19 26.85 -13.21
C GLU A 2 17.49 28.06 -12.60
N THR A 3 17.99 29.27 -12.90
CA THR A 3 17.55 30.51 -12.24
C THR A 3 17.53 31.68 -13.21
N ASN A 4 16.49 32.51 -13.14
CA ASN A 4 16.41 33.79 -13.83
C ASN A 4 16.84 34.90 -12.85
N LEU A 5 18.01 35.51 -13.06
CA LEU A 5 18.58 36.51 -12.15
C LEU A 5 18.81 37.86 -12.84
N TRP A 6 18.65 38.93 -12.07
CA TRP A 6 19.00 40.30 -12.47
C TRP A 6 20.25 40.75 -11.73
N LEU A 7 21.40 40.77 -12.41
CA LEU A 7 22.69 41.09 -11.77
C LEU A 7 22.88 42.60 -11.64
N ARG A 8 22.58 43.18 -10.49
CA ARG A 8 22.76 44.63 -10.25
C ARG A 8 24.23 44.98 -9.98
N HIS A 9 24.96 45.38 -11.01
CA HIS A 9 26.32 45.90 -10.91
C HIS A 9 26.32 47.43 -10.78
N ILE A 10 27.12 47.96 -9.86
CA ILE A 10 27.35 49.40 -9.68
C ILE A 10 28.86 49.65 -9.54
N TRP A 11 29.41 50.57 -10.32
CA TRP A 11 30.81 51.00 -10.24
C TRP A 11 30.97 52.48 -10.58
N ASN A 12 32.19 53.02 -10.50
CA ASN A 12 32.51 54.42 -10.72
C ASN A 12 33.61 54.54 -11.77
N ASP A 13 33.41 55.33 -12.83
CA ASP A 13 34.43 55.63 -13.85
C ASP A 13 34.82 57.11 -13.77
N TYR A 14 36.12 57.38 -13.71
CA TYR A 14 36.66 58.74 -13.64
C TYR A 14 36.60 59.51 -14.97
N LYS A 15 36.46 58.81 -16.10
CA LYS A 15 36.35 59.41 -17.44
C LYS A 15 34.92 59.79 -17.82
N LEU A 16 33.92 59.15 -17.23
CA LEU A 16 32.51 59.29 -17.62
C LEU A 16 31.76 60.25 -16.67
N LYS A 17 32.39 61.39 -16.37
CA LYS A 17 31.87 62.46 -15.51
C LYS A 17 31.63 63.74 -16.32
N TRP A 18 30.59 64.49 -15.97
CA TRP A 18 30.29 65.78 -16.58
C TRP A 18 29.59 66.71 -15.58
N LEU A 19 29.56 68.02 -15.86
CA LEU A 19 28.82 68.99 -15.05
C LEU A 19 27.43 69.19 -15.66
N PRO A 20 26.31 68.88 -14.97
CA PRO A 20 24.97 69.08 -15.52
C PRO A 20 24.69 70.52 -15.97
N ALA A 21 25.33 71.52 -15.36
CA ALA A 21 25.23 72.93 -15.74
C ALA A 21 25.79 73.24 -17.14
N GLU A 22 26.70 72.42 -17.68
CA GLU A 22 27.25 72.55 -19.04
C GLU A 22 26.38 71.81 -20.09
N PHE A 23 25.49 70.93 -19.64
CA PHE A 23 24.71 70.00 -20.46
C PHE A 23 23.20 70.07 -20.12
N ASP A 24 22.64 71.28 -20.06
CA ASP A 24 21.20 71.56 -19.93
C ASP A 24 20.50 70.81 -18.76
N GLY A 25 21.20 70.67 -17.63
CA GLY A 25 20.69 69.98 -16.44
C GLY A 25 20.63 68.45 -16.54
N ILE A 26 21.19 67.83 -17.58
CA ILE A 26 21.17 66.38 -17.77
C ILE A 26 22.01 65.68 -16.68
N GLU A 27 21.35 65.07 -15.71
CA GLU A 27 22.01 64.29 -14.65
C GLU A 27 22.29 62.82 -15.03
N PHE A 28 21.54 62.26 -15.98
CA PHE A 28 21.54 60.83 -16.31
C PHE A 28 21.48 60.55 -17.81
N ILE A 29 22.28 59.58 -18.29
CA ILE A 29 22.24 59.10 -19.68
C ILE A 29 22.22 57.56 -19.74
N ARG A 30 21.63 57.00 -20.82
CA ARG A 30 21.57 55.54 -21.06
C ARG A 30 22.42 55.14 -22.26
N VAL A 31 23.55 54.47 -22.01
CA VAL A 31 24.51 54.06 -23.06
C VAL A 31 24.45 52.54 -23.32
N PRO A 32 24.75 52.06 -24.53
CA PRO A 32 24.99 50.63 -24.77
C PRO A 32 26.15 50.11 -23.89
N SER A 33 25.96 48.97 -23.23
CA SER A 33 26.98 48.40 -22.33
C SER A 33 28.28 48.01 -23.06
N ASN A 34 28.19 47.61 -24.33
CA ASN A 34 29.34 47.30 -25.19
C ASN A 34 30.20 48.52 -25.61
N LYS A 35 29.88 49.74 -25.16
CA LYS A 35 30.69 50.95 -25.41
C LYS A 35 31.43 51.48 -24.18
N ILE A 36 31.31 50.85 -23.03
CA ILE A 36 31.97 51.24 -21.77
C ILE A 36 32.79 50.08 -21.22
N TRP A 37 33.79 50.37 -20.37
CA TRP A 37 34.42 49.32 -19.57
C TRP A 37 33.44 48.78 -18.53
N ARG A 38 33.54 47.48 -18.23
CA ARG A 38 32.68 46.75 -17.31
C ARG A 38 33.45 45.56 -16.70
N PRO A 39 33.22 45.20 -15.42
CA PRO A 39 33.79 44.00 -14.81
C PRO A 39 33.28 42.69 -15.44
N ASP A 40 34.14 41.67 -15.44
CA ASP A 40 33.97 40.32 -15.97
C ASP A 40 33.40 39.35 -14.92
N ILE A 41 32.23 39.70 -14.35
CA ILE A 41 31.57 38.86 -13.34
C ILE A 41 30.97 37.61 -14.00
N VAL A 42 31.47 36.44 -13.59
CA VAL A 42 31.07 35.12 -14.11
C VAL A 42 30.63 34.17 -12.98
N LEU A 43 29.83 33.16 -13.33
CA LEU A 43 29.45 32.07 -12.43
C LEU A 43 30.47 30.92 -12.52
N TYR A 44 31.25 30.69 -11.47
CA TYR A 44 32.28 29.62 -11.48
C TYR A 44 31.68 28.22 -11.50
N ASN A 45 30.57 27.98 -10.78
CA ASN A 45 29.88 26.69 -10.76
C ASN A 45 28.78 26.59 -11.83
N ASN A 46 29.05 27.06 -13.05
CA ASN A 46 28.14 26.83 -14.17
C ASN A 46 28.18 25.34 -14.61
N ALA A 47 27.03 24.78 -14.96
CA ALA A 47 26.90 23.40 -15.44
C ALA A 47 26.67 23.30 -16.95
N VAL A 48 26.04 24.30 -17.57
CA VAL A 48 25.62 24.26 -18.98
C VAL A 48 25.63 25.67 -19.59
N GLY A 49 26.16 25.81 -20.80
CA GLY A 49 26.12 27.04 -21.60
C GLY A 49 27.29 27.99 -21.34
N ASP A 50 27.24 29.16 -21.99
CA ASP A 50 28.31 30.17 -21.92
C ASP A 50 28.41 30.82 -20.53
N PHE A 51 29.63 31.18 -20.14
CA PHE A 51 29.92 31.82 -18.85
C PHE A 51 29.65 33.33 -18.84
N LEU A 52 29.43 33.94 -20.00
CA LEU A 52 29.27 35.38 -20.19
C LEU A 52 27.80 35.78 -20.34
N VAL A 53 27.43 36.90 -19.75
CA VAL A 53 26.07 37.48 -19.81
C VAL A 53 25.88 38.26 -21.12
N GLU A 54 24.66 38.28 -21.68
CA GLU A 54 24.39 38.97 -22.95
C GLU A 54 24.41 40.52 -22.86
N ASP A 55 25.16 41.15 -23.76
CA ASP A 55 25.43 42.60 -23.81
C ASP A 55 24.31 43.46 -24.42
N LYS A 56 23.09 42.92 -24.53
CA LYS A 56 21.97 43.58 -25.22
C LYS A 56 21.35 44.74 -24.41
N THR A 57 21.66 44.85 -23.12
CA THR A 57 21.10 45.88 -22.22
C THR A 57 21.94 47.16 -22.17
N LYS A 58 21.28 48.30 -21.91
CA LYS A 58 21.93 49.61 -21.72
C LYS A 58 22.30 49.81 -20.25
N ALA A 59 23.46 50.42 -20.00
CA ALA A 59 23.84 50.91 -18.69
C ALA A 59 23.28 52.33 -18.44
N LEU A 60 23.01 52.64 -17.18
CA LEU A 60 22.65 53.97 -16.71
C LEU A 60 23.90 54.65 -16.13
N LEU A 61 24.28 55.79 -16.69
CA LEU A 61 25.36 56.64 -16.18
C LEU A 61 24.74 57.84 -15.47
N LYS A 62 25.32 58.22 -14.34
CA LYS A 62 25.06 59.48 -13.62
C LYS A 62 26.26 60.43 -13.80
N TYR A 63 26.01 61.73 -13.79
CA TYR A 63 27.01 62.79 -13.98
C TYR A 63 28.25 62.70 -13.07
N ASP A 64 28.11 62.08 -11.89
CA ASP A 64 29.19 61.89 -10.92
C ASP A 64 30.12 60.71 -11.26
N GLY A 65 29.92 60.02 -12.39
CA GLY A 65 30.68 58.86 -12.83
C GLY A 65 30.12 57.52 -12.35
N THR A 66 29.05 57.51 -11.56
CA THR A 66 28.41 56.26 -11.12
C THR A 66 27.70 55.59 -12.29
N ILE A 67 28.10 54.36 -12.59
CA ILE A 67 27.48 53.49 -13.59
C ILE A 67 26.66 52.42 -12.87
N THR A 68 25.42 52.24 -13.28
CA THR A 68 24.58 51.10 -12.88
C THR A 68 24.21 50.29 -14.12
N TRP A 69 24.48 48.98 -14.10
CA TRP A 69 24.10 48.05 -15.16
C TRP A 69 23.39 46.84 -14.56
N VAL A 70 22.28 46.43 -15.17
CA VAL A 70 21.39 45.38 -14.64
C VAL A 70 20.90 44.48 -15.78
N PRO A 71 21.73 43.55 -16.28
CA PRO A 71 21.27 42.54 -17.23
C PRO A 71 20.37 41.49 -16.55
N PRO A 72 19.38 40.97 -17.26
CA PRO A 72 18.83 39.65 -16.96
C PRO A 72 19.78 38.57 -17.48
N ALA A 73 19.88 37.46 -16.75
CA ALA A 73 20.63 36.27 -17.17
C ALA A 73 19.93 35.00 -16.67
N ILE A 74 20.01 33.92 -17.47
CA ILE A 74 19.54 32.59 -17.09
C ILE A 74 20.77 31.77 -16.71
N PHE A 75 20.91 31.43 -15.43
CA PHE A 75 22.07 30.70 -14.91
C PHE A 75 21.70 29.25 -14.58
N LYS A 76 22.53 28.32 -15.06
CA LYS A 76 22.37 26.86 -14.85
C LYS A 76 23.47 26.34 -13.94
N SER A 77 23.38 26.61 -12.64
CA SER A 77 24.40 26.22 -11.65
C SER A 77 24.43 24.72 -11.38
N SER A 78 25.63 24.17 -11.18
CA SER A 78 25.83 22.85 -10.59
C SER A 78 25.59 22.93 -9.08
N CYS A 79 24.75 22.02 -8.58
CA CYS A 79 24.39 21.90 -7.17
C CYS A 79 24.33 20.41 -6.81
N PRO A 80 25.00 19.96 -5.75
CA PRO A 80 24.81 18.62 -5.21
C PRO A 80 23.45 18.55 -4.50
N MET A 81 22.66 17.52 -4.81
CA MET A 81 21.34 17.28 -4.21
C MET A 81 21.42 16.09 -3.25
N ASP A 82 20.88 16.22 -2.04
CA ASP A 82 20.68 15.09 -1.13
C ASP A 82 19.22 14.62 -1.22
N ILE A 83 19.02 13.39 -1.69
CA ILE A 83 17.70 12.79 -1.91
C ILE A 83 17.29 11.79 -0.82
N THR A 84 18.05 11.71 0.28
CA THR A 84 17.82 10.74 1.38
C THR A 84 16.38 10.79 1.92
N TYR A 85 15.86 11.99 2.17
CA TYR A 85 14.52 12.20 2.77
C TYR A 85 13.42 12.57 1.75
N PHE A 86 13.64 12.37 0.46
CA PHE A 86 12.66 12.69 -0.59
C PHE A 86 11.27 12.03 -0.33
N PRO A 87 10.14 12.74 -0.48
CA PRO A 87 9.96 14.10 -1.01
C PRO A 87 9.94 15.20 0.08
N PHE A 88 10.36 14.91 1.31
CA PHE A 88 10.42 15.83 2.44
C PHE A 88 11.82 16.46 2.55
N ASP A 89 12.44 16.75 1.41
CA ASP A 89 13.84 17.18 1.30
C ASP A 89 14.04 18.70 1.38
N TYR A 90 15.13 19.07 2.05
CA TYR A 90 15.73 20.39 2.09
C TYR A 90 17.01 20.36 1.25
N GLN A 91 17.24 21.36 0.40
CA GLN A 91 18.42 21.46 -0.46
C GLN A 91 19.15 22.78 -0.21
N ASN A 92 20.48 22.75 -0.32
CA ASN A 92 21.35 23.92 -0.17
C ASN A 92 22.18 24.11 -1.43
N CYS A 93 21.67 24.91 -2.37
CA CYS A 93 22.34 25.16 -3.64
C CYS A 93 23.12 26.47 -3.62
N SER A 94 24.44 26.39 -3.83
CA SER A 94 25.30 27.57 -3.94
C SER A 94 25.39 28.10 -5.38
N MET A 95 25.56 29.42 -5.50
CA MET A 95 25.90 30.11 -6.75
C MET A 95 27.09 31.03 -6.48
N LYS A 96 28.22 30.70 -7.10
CA LYS A 96 29.52 31.34 -6.85
C LYS A 96 29.88 32.30 -7.97
N PHE A 97 29.77 33.59 -7.71
CA PHE A 97 30.11 34.67 -8.66
C PHE A 97 31.45 35.31 -8.31
N GLY A 98 32.27 35.61 -9.31
CA GLY A 98 33.53 36.34 -9.12
C GLY A 98 34.02 36.99 -10.42
N SER A 99 35.05 37.84 -10.33
CA SER A 99 35.80 38.27 -11.51
C SER A 99 36.66 37.12 -12.01
N TRP A 100 36.67 36.85 -13.32
CA TRP A 100 37.51 35.81 -13.89
C TRP A 100 38.99 36.21 -13.95
N THR A 101 39.27 37.47 -14.30
CA THR A 101 40.61 37.93 -14.68
C THR A 101 41.29 38.79 -13.61
N TYR A 102 40.51 39.52 -12.80
CA TYR A 102 41.04 40.52 -11.87
C TYR A 102 41.15 39.98 -10.44
N ASP A 103 42.32 40.21 -9.87
CA ASP A 103 42.66 40.04 -8.46
C ASP A 103 42.03 41.12 -7.57
N LYS A 104 41.99 40.82 -6.26
CA LYS A 104 41.42 41.70 -5.22
C LYS A 104 42.04 43.11 -5.20
N ALA A 105 43.29 43.26 -5.63
CA ALA A 105 43.96 44.55 -5.68
C ALA A 105 43.48 45.47 -6.82
N LYS A 106 42.79 44.92 -7.84
CA LYS A 106 42.27 45.67 -9.01
C LYS A 106 40.74 45.77 -8.99
N ILE A 107 40.03 44.72 -8.55
CA ILE A 107 38.59 44.74 -8.34
C ILE A 107 38.29 44.13 -6.98
N ASP A 108 37.65 44.91 -6.08
CA ASP A 108 37.10 44.40 -4.83
C ASP A 108 35.56 44.33 -4.92
N LEU A 109 35.01 43.15 -4.64
CA LEU A 109 33.55 42.92 -4.71
C LEU A 109 32.90 43.27 -3.37
N VAL A 110 31.80 44.03 -3.41
CA VAL A 110 31.05 44.47 -2.21
C VAL A 110 29.57 44.18 -2.40
N LEU A 111 28.95 43.51 -1.44
CA LEU A 111 27.51 43.23 -1.46
C LEU A 111 26.70 44.50 -1.10
N ILE A 112 25.64 44.77 -1.86
CA ILE A 112 24.69 45.87 -1.57
C ILE A 112 23.80 45.54 -0.35
N GLY A 113 23.62 44.24 -0.04
CA GLY A 113 22.90 43.73 1.12
C GLY A 113 23.24 42.26 1.37
N SER A 114 22.95 41.77 2.58
CA SER A 114 23.37 40.43 3.05
C SER A 114 22.53 39.25 2.56
N LYS A 115 21.41 39.51 1.85
CA LYS A 115 20.51 38.50 1.30
C LYS A 115 20.07 38.87 -0.12
N VAL A 116 19.70 37.87 -0.91
CA VAL A 116 19.10 38.05 -2.25
C VAL A 116 17.79 38.84 -2.14
N ASN A 117 17.55 39.77 -3.08
CA ASN A 117 16.30 40.53 -3.14
C ASN A 117 15.18 39.68 -3.73
N LEU A 118 14.21 39.26 -2.92
CA LEU A 118 13.05 38.46 -3.32
C LEU A 118 11.77 39.29 -3.58
N LYS A 119 11.85 40.63 -3.62
CA LYS A 119 10.67 41.50 -3.81
C LYS A 119 9.89 41.25 -5.10
N ASP A 120 10.60 40.92 -6.17
CA ASP A 120 10.07 40.70 -7.51
C ASP A 120 10.12 39.18 -7.85
N PHE A 121 10.12 38.31 -6.83
CA PHE A 121 10.15 36.87 -6.99
C PHE A 121 8.79 36.34 -7.43
N TRP A 122 8.79 35.41 -8.39
CA TRP A 122 7.61 34.66 -8.79
C TRP A 122 7.63 33.31 -8.08
N GLU A 123 6.62 33.04 -7.25
CA GLU A 123 6.53 31.82 -6.43
C GLU A 123 6.44 30.55 -7.29
N SER A 124 7.12 29.49 -6.84
CA SER A 124 7.11 28.17 -7.49
C SER A 124 6.15 27.22 -6.77
N GLY A 125 5.38 26.45 -7.55
CA GLY A 125 4.47 25.43 -7.01
C GLY A 125 5.15 24.15 -6.50
N GLU A 126 6.46 24.00 -6.67
CA GLU A 126 7.23 22.83 -6.24
C GLU A 126 8.25 23.17 -5.12
N TRP A 127 8.78 24.40 -5.10
CA TRP A 127 9.92 24.79 -4.26
C TRP A 127 9.69 26.12 -3.55
N GLU A 128 9.93 26.10 -2.24
CA GLU A 128 9.86 27.25 -1.33
C GLU A 128 11.29 27.70 -0.97
N ILE A 129 11.56 29.00 -0.99
CA ILE A 129 12.85 29.56 -0.55
C ILE A 129 12.75 29.92 0.93
N ILE A 130 13.51 29.23 1.78
CA ILE A 130 13.56 29.49 3.23
C ILE A 130 14.55 30.61 3.54
N ASP A 131 15.75 30.55 2.95
CA ASP A 131 16.72 31.65 3.04
C ASP A 131 17.64 31.71 1.81
N ALA A 132 18.18 32.90 1.55
CA ALA A 132 19.11 33.18 0.46
C ALA A 132 20.21 34.19 0.90
N PRO A 133 21.05 33.87 1.89
CA PRO A 133 22.19 34.71 2.28
C PRO A 133 23.28 34.80 1.20
N GLY A 134 23.99 35.92 1.18
CA GLY A 134 25.19 36.14 0.37
C GLY A 134 26.43 36.34 1.23
N TYR A 135 27.50 35.62 0.92
CA TYR A 135 28.78 35.67 1.62
C TYR A 135 29.90 36.09 0.67
N LYS A 136 30.79 36.99 1.12
CA LYS A 136 32.04 37.31 0.44
C LYS A 136 33.15 36.40 0.94
N HIS A 137 33.97 35.89 0.01
CA HIS A 137 35.23 35.22 0.32
C HIS A 137 36.37 35.88 -0.45
N ASP A 138 37.57 35.80 0.13
CA ASP A 138 38.82 36.20 -0.52
C ASP A 138 39.71 34.95 -0.59
N ILE A 139 39.83 34.33 -1.77
CA ILE A 139 40.44 33.00 -1.93
C ILE A 139 41.68 33.08 -2.81
N LYS A 140 42.76 32.43 -2.38
CA LYS A 140 43.93 32.15 -3.23
C LYS A 140 43.74 30.79 -3.89
N TYR A 141 43.84 30.74 -5.22
CA TYR A 141 43.77 29.52 -6.01
C TYR A 141 45.16 28.94 -6.26
N ASN A 142 45.28 27.62 -6.40
CA ASN A 142 46.57 26.93 -6.61
C ASN A 142 47.26 27.27 -7.94
N CYS A 143 46.59 27.97 -8.87
CA CYS A 143 47.10 28.38 -10.17
C CYS A 143 47.74 29.78 -10.20
N CYS A 144 47.52 30.61 -9.18
CA CYS A 144 47.94 32.02 -9.14
C CYS A 144 48.59 32.35 -7.79
N GLU A 145 49.41 33.40 -7.73
CA GLU A 145 50.00 33.83 -6.47
C GLU A 145 49.11 34.83 -5.71
N GLU A 146 48.19 35.46 -6.43
CA GLU A 146 47.27 36.50 -6.00
C GLU A 146 46.03 35.95 -5.27
N ILE A 147 45.30 36.86 -4.61
CA ILE A 147 44.03 36.59 -3.94
C ILE A 147 42.89 37.14 -4.81
N TYR A 148 41.88 36.32 -5.05
CA TYR A 148 40.71 36.62 -5.87
C TYR A 148 39.45 36.71 -5.00
N PRO A 149 38.64 37.77 -5.10
CA PRO A 149 37.41 37.89 -4.36
C PRO A 149 36.24 37.20 -5.07
N ASP A 150 35.40 36.51 -4.31
CA ASP A 150 34.14 35.94 -4.78
C ASP A 150 32.97 36.27 -3.85
N ILE A 151 31.77 36.23 -4.41
CA ILE A 151 30.50 36.30 -3.69
C ILE A 151 29.75 34.99 -3.97
N THR A 152 29.54 34.22 -2.92
CA THR A 152 28.73 33.00 -2.96
C THR A 152 27.38 33.25 -2.31
N TYR A 153 26.30 33.08 -3.07
CA TYR A 153 24.94 33.03 -2.53
C TYR A 153 24.56 31.58 -2.27
N SER A 154 23.97 31.30 -1.10
CA SER A 154 23.49 29.96 -0.73
C SER A 154 21.97 29.97 -0.67
N PHE A 155 21.31 29.20 -1.53
CA PHE A 155 19.85 29.08 -1.56
C PHE A 155 19.42 27.85 -0.76
N TYR A 156 18.81 28.10 0.40
CA TYR A 156 18.18 27.08 1.23
C TYR A 156 16.72 26.95 0.79
N ILE A 157 16.40 25.84 0.11
CA ILE A 157 15.10 25.59 -0.48
C ILE A 157 14.47 24.30 0.06
N ARG A 158 13.14 24.29 0.19
CA ARG A 158 12.33 23.13 0.63
C ARG A 158 11.39 22.70 -0.49
N ARG A 159 11.26 21.39 -0.70
CA ARG A 159 10.24 20.83 -1.60
C ARG A 159 8.85 20.87 -0.96
N LEU A 160 7.83 21.17 -1.75
CA LEU A 160 6.43 20.98 -1.38
C LEU A 160 6.00 19.53 -1.69
N PRO A 161 5.81 18.65 -0.68
CA PRO A 161 5.74 17.19 -0.91
C PRO A 161 4.42 16.69 -1.53
N LEU A 162 3.37 17.53 -1.55
CA LEU A 162 1.98 17.13 -1.79
C LEU A 162 1.76 16.29 -3.07
N PHE A 163 2.41 16.68 -4.17
CA PHE A 163 2.33 15.96 -5.44
C PHE A 163 2.81 14.51 -5.33
N TYR A 164 3.98 14.31 -4.71
CA TYR A 164 4.58 12.99 -4.51
C TYR A 164 3.84 12.17 -3.45
N THR A 165 3.33 12.81 -2.40
CA THR A 165 2.48 12.15 -1.40
C THR A 165 1.23 11.55 -2.05
N ILE A 166 0.53 12.30 -2.90
CA ILE A 166 -0.71 11.85 -3.55
C ILE A 166 -0.44 10.84 -4.66
N ASN A 167 0.57 11.06 -5.51
CA ASN A 167 0.76 10.27 -6.74
C ASN A 167 1.71 9.06 -6.57
N LEU A 168 2.53 9.01 -5.52
CA LEU A 168 3.53 7.95 -5.31
C LEU A 168 3.32 7.23 -3.96
N ILE A 169 3.22 7.98 -2.85
CA ILE A 169 3.12 7.36 -1.50
C ILE A 169 1.75 6.68 -1.30
N ILE A 170 0.64 7.37 -1.58
CA ILE A 170 -0.72 6.80 -1.39
C ILE A 170 -0.96 5.54 -2.23
N PRO A 171 -0.65 5.49 -3.55
CA PRO A 171 -0.83 4.28 -4.35
C PRO A 171 0.03 3.10 -3.86
N CYS A 172 1.27 3.35 -3.43
CA CYS A 172 2.12 2.31 -2.86
C CYS A 172 1.52 1.71 -1.57
N LEU A 173 1.04 2.56 -0.66
CA LEU A 173 0.38 2.11 0.57
C LEU A 173 -0.87 1.28 0.26
N LEU A 174 -1.70 1.71 -0.70
CA LEU A 174 -2.87 0.97 -1.15
C LEU A 174 -2.51 -0.41 -1.74
N ILE A 175 -1.46 -0.49 -2.56
CA ILE A 175 -0.97 -1.78 -3.09
C ILE A 175 -0.47 -2.70 -1.97
N SER A 176 0.26 -2.16 -0.98
CA SER A 176 0.73 -2.94 0.18
C SER A 176 -0.42 -3.50 1.03
N PHE A 177 -1.57 -2.81 1.07
CA PHE A 177 -2.79 -3.30 1.72
C PHE A 177 -3.50 -4.36 0.86
N LEU A 178 -3.59 -4.18 -0.47
CA LEU A 178 -4.20 -5.15 -1.38
C LEU A 178 -3.50 -6.51 -1.35
N THR A 179 -2.18 -6.56 -1.15
CA THR A 179 -1.42 -7.82 -1.12
C THR A 179 -1.70 -8.63 0.16
N ILE A 180 -1.91 -7.95 1.30
CA ILE A 180 -2.40 -8.56 2.54
C ILE A 180 -3.83 -9.12 2.33
N LEU A 181 -4.69 -8.38 1.62
CA LEU A 181 -6.08 -8.78 1.37
C LEU A 181 -6.18 -10.10 0.57
N VAL A 182 -5.19 -10.45 -0.26
CA VAL A 182 -5.13 -11.74 -0.96
C VAL A 182 -5.15 -12.94 0.00
N PHE A 183 -4.45 -12.84 1.14
CA PHE A 183 -4.44 -13.87 2.19
C PHE A 183 -5.74 -13.93 3.02
N TYR A 184 -6.66 -12.98 2.81
CA TYR A 184 -7.98 -13.01 3.44
C TYR A 184 -9.02 -13.72 2.55
N LEU A 185 -8.83 -13.75 1.24
CA LEU A 185 -9.78 -14.30 0.28
C LEU A 185 -9.75 -15.84 0.26
N PRO A 186 -10.90 -16.54 0.37
CA PRO A 186 -10.95 -18.00 0.30
C PRO A 186 -10.61 -18.51 -1.11
N SER A 187 -9.85 -19.61 -1.17
CA SER A 187 -9.37 -20.19 -2.42
C SER A 187 -10.48 -20.84 -3.26
N ASP A 188 -11.61 -21.20 -2.66
CA ASP A 188 -12.77 -21.78 -3.37
C ASP A 188 -13.40 -20.84 -4.41
N CYS A 189 -13.22 -19.52 -4.28
CA CYS A 189 -13.82 -18.53 -5.17
C CYS A 189 -13.13 -18.39 -6.54
N GLY A 190 -11.97 -19.02 -6.77
CA GLY A 190 -11.20 -18.93 -8.02
C GLY A 190 -10.48 -17.59 -8.27
N GLU A 191 -11.15 -16.47 -8.01
CA GLU A 191 -10.66 -15.09 -8.25
C GLU A 191 -9.40 -14.69 -7.47
N LYS A 192 -8.93 -15.55 -6.55
CA LYS A 192 -7.65 -15.38 -5.85
C LYS A 192 -6.47 -15.31 -6.83
N VAL A 193 -6.53 -16.05 -7.94
CA VAL A 193 -5.51 -15.98 -9.01
C VAL A 193 -5.61 -14.64 -9.76
N THR A 194 -6.82 -14.23 -10.15
CA THR A 194 -7.09 -12.95 -10.83
C THR A 194 -6.54 -11.77 -10.03
N LEU A 195 -6.81 -11.75 -8.72
CA LEU A 195 -6.35 -10.71 -7.81
C LEU A 195 -4.81 -10.68 -7.70
N CYS A 196 -4.14 -11.84 -7.60
CA CYS A 196 -2.68 -11.92 -7.59
C CYS A 196 -2.06 -11.33 -8.87
N ILE A 197 -2.63 -11.65 -10.03
CA ILE A 197 -2.14 -11.18 -11.34
C ILE A 197 -2.32 -9.67 -11.48
N SER A 198 -3.50 -9.14 -11.15
CA SER A 198 -3.76 -7.69 -11.18
C SER A 198 -2.84 -6.90 -10.25
N VAL A 199 -2.56 -7.42 -9.05
CA VAL A 199 -1.60 -6.84 -8.10
C VAL A 199 -0.17 -6.85 -8.66
N LEU A 200 0.27 -7.95 -9.29
CA LEU A 200 1.60 -8.06 -9.89
C LEU A 200 1.81 -7.08 -11.05
N LEU A 201 0.83 -6.98 -11.96
CA LEU A 201 0.91 -6.02 -13.08
C LEU A 201 0.91 -4.57 -12.56
N SER A 202 0.04 -4.26 -11.61
CA SER A 202 -0.02 -2.93 -10.97
C SER A 202 1.33 -2.54 -10.37
N LEU A 203 1.91 -3.42 -9.52
CA LEU A 203 3.23 -3.17 -8.93
C LEU A 203 4.32 -2.97 -9.98
N THR A 204 4.30 -3.74 -11.06
CA THR A 204 5.32 -3.63 -12.14
C THR A 204 5.23 -2.27 -12.84
N VAL A 205 4.03 -1.74 -13.07
CA VAL A 205 3.82 -0.41 -13.65
C VAL A 205 4.23 0.70 -12.69
N PHE A 206 3.87 0.61 -11.41
CA PHE A 206 4.30 1.60 -10.41
C PHE A 206 5.83 1.61 -10.23
N LEU A 207 6.47 0.44 -10.20
CA LEU A 207 7.92 0.30 -10.13
C LEU A 207 8.62 1.01 -11.31
N LEU A 208 8.09 0.86 -12.54
CA LEU A 208 8.61 1.56 -13.71
C LEU A 208 8.56 3.08 -13.55
N VAL A 209 7.39 3.63 -13.18
CA VAL A 209 7.20 5.07 -12.92
C VAL A 209 8.14 5.59 -11.82
N ILE A 210 8.38 4.77 -10.78
CA ILE A 210 9.36 5.07 -9.72
C ILE A 210 10.79 5.13 -10.29
N THR A 211 11.20 4.16 -11.11
CA THR A 211 12.55 4.15 -11.71
C THR A 211 12.78 5.25 -12.74
N GLU A 212 11.73 5.82 -13.33
CA GLU A 212 11.81 6.98 -14.22
C GLU A 212 11.80 8.33 -13.46
N THR A 213 11.27 8.38 -12.24
CA THR A 213 11.14 9.62 -11.45
C THR A 213 12.25 9.83 -10.42
N ILE A 214 12.93 8.78 -9.96
CA ILE A 214 14.11 8.87 -9.10
C ILE A 214 15.38 9.00 -9.99
N PRO A 215 16.23 10.03 -9.80
CA PRO A 215 17.46 10.17 -10.59
C PRO A 215 18.46 9.04 -10.25
N SER A 216 19.23 8.61 -11.26
CA SER A 216 20.17 7.49 -11.18
C SER A 216 21.48 7.82 -10.44
N THR A 217 21.38 8.38 -9.23
CA THR A 217 22.51 8.70 -8.36
C THR A 217 22.88 7.53 -7.44
N SER A 218 24.16 7.15 -7.42
CA SER A 218 24.68 6.05 -6.61
C SER A 218 25.22 6.45 -5.22
N LEU A 219 25.11 7.73 -4.84
CA LEU A 219 25.70 8.27 -3.60
C LEU A 219 24.89 7.92 -2.34
N VAL A 220 23.55 8.03 -2.43
CA VAL A 220 22.59 7.69 -1.37
C VAL A 220 21.38 7.03 -2.01
N ILE A 221 20.78 6.05 -1.32
CA ILE A 221 19.49 5.48 -1.70
C ILE A 221 18.41 6.31 -0.99
N PRO A 222 17.42 6.88 -1.70
CA PRO A 222 16.30 7.55 -1.06
C PRO A 222 15.57 6.60 -0.12
N LEU A 223 15.13 7.08 1.05
CA LEU A 223 14.39 6.25 2.00
C LEU A 223 13.05 5.75 1.43
N ILE A 224 12.43 6.52 0.52
CA ILE A 224 11.29 6.06 -0.26
C ILE A 224 11.67 4.89 -1.19
N GLY A 225 12.88 4.90 -1.76
CA GLY A 225 13.42 3.82 -2.58
C GLY A 225 13.72 2.56 -1.77
N GLU A 226 14.21 2.69 -0.54
CA GLU A 226 14.35 1.57 0.40
C GLU A 226 12.98 0.96 0.76
N TYR A 227 11.99 1.80 1.09
CA TYR A 227 10.62 1.35 1.34
C TYR A 227 9.97 0.66 0.12
N LEU A 228 10.25 1.16 -1.08
CA LEU A 228 9.75 0.58 -2.33
C LEU A 228 10.43 -0.74 -2.69
N LEU A 229 11.74 -0.87 -2.44
CA LEU A 229 12.47 -2.12 -2.60
C LEU A 229 12.01 -3.16 -1.55
N PHE A 230 11.81 -2.74 -0.30
CA PHE A 230 11.23 -3.57 0.77
C PHE A 230 9.84 -4.08 0.37
N THR A 231 8.91 -3.18 0.01
CA THR A 231 7.56 -3.59 -0.40
C THR A 231 7.57 -4.46 -1.67
N MET A 232 8.41 -4.19 -2.66
CA MET A 232 8.59 -5.05 -3.84
C MET A 232 9.02 -6.48 -3.45
N ILE A 233 9.99 -6.63 -2.54
CA ILE A 233 10.39 -7.96 -2.03
C ILE A 233 9.22 -8.65 -1.33
N PHE A 234 8.50 -7.95 -0.44
CA PHE A 234 7.36 -8.53 0.27
C PHE A 234 6.22 -8.94 -0.68
N VAL A 235 5.86 -8.11 -1.67
CA VAL A 235 4.82 -8.49 -2.65
C VAL A 235 5.27 -9.70 -3.48
N THR A 236 6.52 -9.73 -3.94
CA THR A 236 7.06 -10.88 -4.70
C THR A 236 6.99 -12.17 -3.86
N LEU A 237 7.39 -12.10 -2.59
CA LEU A 237 7.33 -13.21 -1.64
C LEU A 237 5.87 -13.65 -1.38
N SER A 238 4.94 -12.69 -1.29
CA SER A 238 3.51 -12.97 -1.11
C SER A 238 2.91 -13.78 -2.26
N ILE A 239 3.27 -13.45 -3.50
CA ILE A 239 2.76 -14.13 -4.70
C ILE A 239 3.31 -15.56 -4.80
N VAL A 240 4.57 -15.79 -4.44
CA VAL A 240 5.14 -17.14 -4.35
C VAL A 240 4.39 -17.98 -3.30
N ILE A 241 4.03 -17.38 -2.16
CA ILE A 241 3.25 -18.06 -1.12
C ILE A 241 1.81 -18.32 -1.55
N THR A 242 1.12 -17.39 -2.24
CA THR A 242 -0.28 -17.63 -2.66
C THR A 242 -0.35 -18.73 -3.72
N VAL A 243 0.60 -18.80 -4.64
CA VAL A 243 0.74 -19.93 -5.58
C VAL A 243 1.00 -21.25 -4.84
N PHE A 244 1.82 -21.25 -3.78
CA PHE A 244 2.03 -22.43 -2.93
C PHE A 244 0.76 -22.83 -2.16
N VAL A 245 0.02 -21.88 -1.58
CA VAL A 245 -1.26 -22.13 -0.88
C VAL A 245 -2.29 -22.72 -1.84
N LEU A 246 -2.39 -22.21 -3.06
CA LEU A 246 -3.27 -22.75 -4.11
C LEU A 246 -2.84 -24.17 -4.53
N ASN A 247 -1.53 -24.42 -4.67
CA ASN A 247 -1.00 -25.76 -4.93
C ASN A 247 -1.33 -26.77 -3.80
N VAL A 248 -1.38 -26.32 -2.54
CA VAL A 248 -1.80 -27.16 -1.40
C VAL A 248 -3.32 -27.34 -1.35
N HIS A 249 -4.09 -26.29 -1.69
CA HIS A 249 -5.55 -26.30 -1.66
C HIS A 249 -6.16 -27.32 -2.63
N TYR A 250 -5.65 -27.41 -3.86
CA TYR A 250 -6.15 -28.32 -4.89
C TYR A 250 -5.52 -29.73 -4.86
N ARG A 251 -4.95 -30.16 -3.72
CA ARG A 251 -4.40 -31.52 -3.57
C ARG A 251 -5.50 -32.55 -3.34
N THR A 252 -5.60 -33.49 -4.26
CA THR A 252 -6.53 -34.62 -4.15
C THR A 252 -5.87 -35.82 -3.44
N PRO A 253 -6.63 -36.61 -2.66
CA PRO A 253 -6.10 -37.82 -2.00
C PRO A 253 -5.61 -38.90 -2.98
N MET A 254 -6.05 -38.83 -4.24
CA MET A 254 -5.64 -39.74 -5.32
C MET A 254 -4.25 -39.41 -5.90
N THR A 255 -3.74 -38.19 -5.67
CA THR A 255 -2.43 -37.75 -6.18
C THR A 255 -1.38 -37.60 -5.08
N HIS A 256 -1.79 -37.20 -3.87
CA HIS A 256 -0.87 -36.91 -2.76
C HIS A 256 -1.33 -37.53 -1.45
N THR A 257 -0.48 -38.37 -0.85
CA THR A 257 -0.66 -38.85 0.53
C THR A 257 -0.27 -37.75 1.52
N MET A 258 -1.10 -37.50 2.53
CA MET A 258 -0.81 -36.47 3.53
C MET A 258 0.16 -37.00 4.61
N PRO A 259 1.32 -36.35 4.85
CA PRO A 259 2.28 -36.81 5.85
C PRO A 259 1.78 -36.72 7.30
N SER A 260 2.19 -37.66 8.14
CA SER A 260 1.82 -37.73 9.57
C SER A 260 2.23 -36.49 10.37
N TRP A 261 3.32 -35.83 9.99
CA TRP A 261 3.79 -34.59 10.63
C TRP A 261 2.89 -33.40 10.26
N VAL A 262 2.43 -33.28 9.01
CA VAL A 262 1.50 -32.23 8.56
C VAL A 262 0.21 -32.29 9.38
N ARG A 263 -0.35 -33.48 9.57
CA ARG A 263 -1.53 -33.70 10.44
C ARG A 263 -1.30 -33.27 11.89
N THR A 264 -0.08 -33.36 12.40
CA THR A 264 0.23 -32.98 13.79
C THR A 264 0.44 -31.47 13.92
N VAL A 265 1.14 -30.86 12.97
CA VAL A 265 1.45 -29.43 12.97
C VAL A 265 0.23 -28.58 12.59
N PHE A 266 -0.38 -28.83 11.43
CA PHE A 266 -1.44 -27.98 10.86
C PHE A 266 -2.86 -28.30 11.34
N LEU A 267 -3.16 -29.54 11.75
CA LEU A 267 -4.51 -29.89 12.27
C LEU A 267 -4.62 -29.86 13.79
N ARG A 268 -3.50 -29.81 14.55
CA ARG A 268 -3.52 -29.89 16.03
C ARG A 268 -2.76 -28.78 16.76
N ALA A 269 -1.60 -28.35 16.27
CA ALA A 269 -0.80 -27.33 16.94
C ALA A 269 -1.22 -25.91 16.53
N LEU A 270 -1.09 -25.59 15.24
CA LEU A 270 -1.31 -24.23 14.72
C LEU A 270 -2.74 -23.69 14.93
N PRO A 271 -3.83 -24.47 14.78
CA PRO A 271 -5.18 -23.98 15.05
C PRO A 271 -5.40 -23.52 16.50
N ARG A 272 -4.67 -24.07 17.48
CA ARG A 272 -4.75 -23.62 18.89
C ARG A 272 -4.10 -22.25 19.08
N VAL A 273 -2.92 -22.05 18.47
CA VAL A 273 -2.20 -20.77 18.49
C VAL A 273 -3.02 -19.68 17.78
N MET A 274 -3.72 -20.05 16.70
CA MET A 274 -4.56 -19.15 15.90
C MET A 274 -6.02 -19.02 16.38
N LEU A 275 -6.40 -19.66 17.50
CA LEU A 275 -7.78 -19.69 18.02
C LEU A 275 -8.84 -20.16 16.99
N MET A 276 -8.44 -21.00 16.02
CA MET A 276 -9.33 -21.50 14.98
C MET A 276 -10.12 -22.71 15.45
N ARG A 277 -11.43 -22.53 15.55
CA ARG A 277 -12.36 -23.64 15.78
C ARG A 277 -12.57 -24.40 14.46
N ARG A 278 -12.01 -25.62 14.35
CA ARG A 278 -12.35 -26.54 13.25
C ARG A 278 -13.88 -26.75 13.26
N PRO A 279 -14.58 -26.64 12.11
CA PRO A 279 -15.96 -27.10 12.03
C PRO A 279 -15.97 -28.61 12.31
N ILE A 280 -16.63 -29.00 13.39
CA ILE A 280 -16.83 -30.41 13.74
C ILE A 280 -18.11 -30.84 13.03
N ASP A 281 -18.03 -31.86 12.17
CA ASP A 281 -19.21 -32.45 11.55
C ASP A 281 -20.16 -32.97 12.64
N LEU A 282 -21.39 -32.45 12.66
CA LEU A 282 -22.43 -32.77 13.63
C LEU A 282 -23.12 -34.10 13.31
N SER A 283 -22.32 -35.16 13.13
CA SER A 283 -22.77 -36.51 12.73
C SER A 283 -22.62 -37.58 13.82
N GLU A 284 -21.74 -37.39 14.81
CA GLU A 284 -21.46 -38.41 15.86
C GLU A 284 -22.03 -38.09 17.27
N SER A 285 -22.86 -37.05 17.42
CA SER A 285 -23.37 -36.63 18.75
C SER A 285 -24.75 -37.15 19.16
N SER A 286 -25.53 -37.78 18.27
CA SER A 286 -26.88 -38.29 18.58
C SER A 286 -26.85 -39.64 19.33
N GLY A 287 -25.99 -39.74 20.34
CA GLY A 287 -25.56 -41.03 20.92
C GLY A 287 -25.38 -41.11 22.44
N LYS A 288 -25.67 -40.03 23.20
CA LYS A 288 -25.88 -40.04 24.68
C LYS A 288 -26.33 -38.65 25.18
N GLY A 289 -27.29 -38.64 26.09
CA GLY A 289 -27.96 -37.44 26.63
C GLY A 289 -29.47 -37.67 26.65
N GLY A 290 -30.15 -37.81 27.78
CA GLY A 290 -29.74 -37.44 29.15
C GLY A 290 -30.14 -35.99 29.43
N VAL A 291 -31.44 -35.71 29.36
CA VAL A 291 -32.02 -34.37 29.47
C VAL A 291 -32.61 -34.19 30.87
N GLU A 292 -31.83 -33.64 31.78
CA GLU A 292 -32.34 -33.05 33.01
C GLU A 292 -32.84 -31.62 32.71
N ILE A 293 -34.03 -31.27 33.19
CA ILE A 293 -34.60 -29.91 33.04
C ILE A 293 -34.74 -29.29 34.42
N ALA A 294 -33.80 -28.41 34.77
CA ALA A 294 -33.97 -27.44 35.85
C ALA A 294 -34.56 -26.15 35.25
N GLY A 295 -35.68 -25.66 35.80
CA GLY A 295 -36.43 -24.54 35.24
C GLY A 295 -36.43 -23.28 36.10
N SER A 296 -36.53 -22.12 35.45
CA SER A 296 -37.01 -20.83 35.97
C SER A 296 -37.50 -20.03 34.76
N SER A 297 -38.76 -19.58 34.62
CA SER A 297 -39.60 -18.74 35.50
C SER A 297 -39.20 -17.24 35.49
N GLY A 298 -40.19 -16.36 35.27
CA GLY A 298 -40.04 -14.96 34.83
C GLY A 298 -40.60 -14.77 33.39
N THR A 299 -41.72 -14.11 33.05
CA THR A 299 -42.45 -12.92 33.58
C THR A 299 -41.54 -11.70 33.82
N GLY A 300 -41.68 -10.54 33.16
CA GLY A 300 -42.55 -10.14 32.04
C GLY A 300 -43.13 -8.74 32.22
N GLY A 301 -42.91 -7.82 31.26
CA GLY A 301 -43.57 -6.49 31.22
C GLY A 301 -42.73 -5.37 30.57
N GLY A 302 -43.41 -4.37 29.99
CA GLY A 302 -42.81 -3.12 29.50
C GLY A 302 -42.50 -3.04 27.99
N ARG A 303 -42.68 -1.90 27.29
CA ARG A 303 -43.91 -1.12 26.99
C ARG A 303 -43.57 0.11 26.09
N GLY A 304 -44.00 0.09 24.82
CA GLY A 304 -44.21 1.29 23.98
C GLY A 304 -43.03 1.82 23.13
N GLY A 305 -43.35 2.44 21.99
CA GLY A 305 -42.42 3.18 21.10
C GLY A 305 -42.72 3.03 19.59
N GLU A 306 -43.30 4.06 18.95
CA GLU A 306 -43.54 4.11 17.49
C GLU A 306 -42.37 4.79 16.73
N GLY A 307 -42.15 4.48 15.43
CA GLY A 307 -40.89 4.88 14.75
C GLY A 307 -40.84 5.28 13.25
N LYS A 308 -41.83 4.96 12.39
CA LYS A 308 -42.02 5.47 10.98
C LYS A 308 -40.92 5.29 9.88
N LYS A 309 -41.42 4.98 8.67
CA LYS A 309 -40.84 5.16 7.30
C LYS A 309 -39.65 4.27 6.84
N MET A 310 -39.34 4.16 5.53
CA MET A 310 -40.10 3.65 4.35
C MET A 310 -39.39 4.01 3.02
N LYS A 311 -39.13 3.00 2.15
CA LYS A 311 -38.65 3.10 0.73
C LYS A 311 -37.23 3.69 0.56
N SER A 312 -36.52 3.51 -0.56
CA SER A 312 -36.81 2.90 -1.88
C SER A 312 -35.92 1.64 -2.15
N SER A 313 -35.82 0.96 -3.31
CA SER A 313 -36.10 1.26 -4.73
C SER A 313 -36.64 0.02 -5.51
N ALA A 314 -37.00 0.19 -6.78
CA ALA A 314 -37.57 -0.85 -7.67
C ALA A 314 -37.01 -0.74 -9.12
N SER A 315 -37.57 -1.51 -10.08
CA SER A 315 -37.12 -1.79 -11.47
C SER A 315 -35.81 -2.62 -11.57
N GLN A 316 -35.68 -3.73 -12.32
CA GLN A 316 -36.07 -4.12 -13.73
C GLN A 316 -35.05 -3.62 -14.78
N GLN A 317 -34.76 -4.32 -15.90
CA GLN A 317 -35.59 -5.28 -16.68
C GLN A 317 -34.76 -6.27 -17.56
N GLY A 318 -35.41 -7.31 -18.11
CA GLY A 318 -34.88 -8.28 -19.12
C GLY A 318 -34.68 -9.69 -18.56
N ALA A 319 -35.40 -10.78 -18.90
CA ALA A 319 -36.06 -11.27 -20.14
C ALA A 319 -35.05 -11.73 -21.21
N MET A 320 -35.16 -12.91 -21.85
CA MET A 320 -36.20 -13.98 -21.87
C MET A 320 -35.51 -15.32 -22.31
N ASN A 321 -36.08 -16.54 -22.47
CA ASN A 321 -37.45 -17.09 -22.60
C ASN A 321 -37.47 -18.63 -22.32
N SER A 322 -38.63 -19.28 -22.51
CA SER A 322 -38.86 -20.67 -23.03
C SER A 322 -39.51 -21.72 -22.11
N LEU A 323 -40.84 -21.89 -22.27
CA LEU A 323 -41.61 -23.13 -22.60
C LEU A 323 -41.32 -24.46 -21.85
N GLU A 324 -42.29 -25.28 -21.40
CA GLU A 324 -43.77 -25.25 -21.54
C GLU A 324 -44.53 -26.19 -20.55
N PHE A 325 -45.87 -26.10 -20.58
CA PHE A 325 -46.91 -27.13 -20.29
C PHE A 325 -47.32 -27.52 -18.84
N GLY A 326 -48.64 -27.61 -18.59
CA GLY A 326 -49.24 -28.23 -17.40
C GLY A 326 -50.59 -27.65 -16.89
N GLU A 327 -51.73 -28.17 -17.35
CA GLU A 327 -53.07 -27.97 -16.75
C GLU A 327 -53.33 -29.01 -15.61
N GLY A 328 -54.30 -28.94 -14.69
CA GLY A 328 -55.35 -27.94 -14.37
C GLY A 328 -56.56 -28.58 -13.64
N LYS A 329 -57.31 -27.83 -12.81
CA LYS A 329 -58.56 -28.22 -12.06
C LYS A 329 -58.39 -29.30 -10.96
N ALA A 330 -59.26 -29.46 -9.95
CA ALA A 330 -60.34 -28.65 -9.36
C ALA A 330 -60.58 -29.09 -7.88
N ALA A 331 -61.51 -28.46 -7.14
CA ALA A 331 -61.78 -28.73 -5.71
C ALA A 331 -63.17 -29.33 -5.44
N LEU A 332 -63.32 -30.11 -4.35
CA LEU A 332 -64.58 -30.22 -3.56
C LEU A 332 -64.35 -30.79 -2.13
N GLU A 333 -65.44 -30.85 -1.35
CA GLU A 333 -65.57 -31.09 0.11
C GLU A 333 -65.17 -32.50 0.63
N GLY A 334 -65.02 -32.69 1.96
CA GLY A 334 -64.67 -34.04 2.47
C GLY A 334 -64.64 -34.46 3.97
N LYS A 335 -65.22 -33.74 4.95
CA LYS A 335 -65.83 -34.32 6.18
C LYS A 335 -65.06 -35.33 7.13
N LYS A 336 -64.67 -34.82 8.32
CA LYS A 336 -64.59 -35.48 9.67
C LYS A 336 -63.58 -36.62 9.97
N GLY A 337 -62.89 -36.45 11.12
CA GLY A 337 -62.40 -37.52 12.03
C GLY A 337 -60.86 -37.60 12.19
N GLY A 338 -60.24 -37.58 13.37
CA GLY A 338 -60.73 -37.22 14.72
C GLY A 338 -60.23 -38.16 15.84
N CYS A 339 -59.29 -37.71 16.68
CA CYS A 339 -58.93 -38.34 17.96
C CYS A 339 -58.36 -37.29 18.95
N PRO A 340 -58.82 -37.24 20.22
CA PRO A 340 -58.29 -36.36 21.26
C PRO A 340 -57.32 -37.09 22.21
N CYS A 341 -56.45 -36.34 22.89
CA CYS A 341 -55.62 -36.84 23.99
C CYS A 341 -55.90 -36.07 25.28
N HIS A 342 -56.66 -36.67 26.20
CA HIS A 342 -56.79 -36.21 27.58
C HIS A 342 -56.11 -37.24 28.50
N PRO A 343 -55.20 -36.84 29.42
CA PRO A 343 -54.65 -37.75 30.40
C PRO A 343 -55.62 -37.91 31.59
N ILE A 344 -55.85 -39.15 32.00
CA ILE A 344 -56.39 -39.48 33.33
C ILE A 344 -55.34 -40.34 34.06
N LYS A 345 -55.29 -40.18 35.36
CA LYS A 345 -54.20 -40.60 36.25
C LYS A 345 -54.78 -41.52 37.31
N GLU A 346 -54.24 -42.73 37.44
CA GLU A 346 -54.46 -43.59 38.60
C GLU A 346 -53.29 -44.55 38.79
N ALA A 347 -53.18 -45.12 40.00
CA ALA A 347 -52.11 -46.01 40.43
C ALA A 347 -52.68 -47.02 41.44
N ILE A 348 -52.01 -48.16 41.64
CA ILE A 348 -52.00 -48.97 42.87
C ILE A 348 -50.95 -50.10 42.74
N GLU A 349 -50.56 -50.67 43.87
CA GLU A 349 -49.39 -51.55 44.05
C GLU A 349 -49.66 -53.04 43.75
N GLY A 350 -48.58 -53.85 43.66
CA GLY A 350 -48.62 -55.31 43.58
C GLY A 350 -47.21 -55.91 43.76
N ASP A 351 -47.08 -56.99 44.55
CA ASP A 351 -45.81 -57.43 45.14
C ASP A 351 -45.32 -58.85 44.72
N CYS A 352 -44.03 -59.09 44.98
CA CYS A 352 -43.35 -60.39 45.16
C CYS A 352 -42.99 -61.24 43.92
N GLY A 353 -41.86 -61.96 44.02
CA GLY A 353 -41.51 -63.04 43.07
C GLY A 353 -40.04 -63.23 42.70
N LYS A 354 -39.10 -63.39 43.65
CA LYS A 354 -37.73 -63.85 43.33
C LYS A 354 -37.65 -65.37 43.23
N VAL A 355 -37.33 -65.93 42.05
CA VAL A 355 -36.81 -67.30 41.89
C VAL A 355 -35.63 -67.30 40.93
N SER A 356 -34.55 -67.99 41.30
CA SER A 356 -33.34 -68.16 40.48
C SER A 356 -33.44 -69.39 39.58
N ARG A 357 -32.90 -69.31 38.36
CA ARG A 357 -32.36 -70.49 37.67
C ARG A 357 -31.18 -70.13 36.77
N GLN A 358 -30.12 -70.94 36.85
CA GLN A 358 -28.87 -70.73 36.11
C GLN A 358 -28.95 -71.25 34.66
N LEU A 359 -27.93 -70.88 33.88
CA LEU A 359 -27.77 -71.12 32.45
C LEU A 359 -27.69 -72.61 32.09
N THR A 360 -28.04 -72.92 30.84
CA THR A 360 -27.21 -73.78 29.96
C THR A 360 -27.51 -73.45 28.48
N PRO A 361 -26.56 -73.57 27.52
CA PRO A 361 -26.66 -72.86 26.23
C PRO A 361 -26.87 -73.76 25.01
N GLN A 362 -28.13 -73.91 24.54
CA GLN A 362 -28.45 -74.62 23.29
C GLN A 362 -29.64 -73.99 22.54
N ALA A 363 -29.45 -72.83 21.90
CA ALA A 363 -30.54 -72.15 21.16
C ALA A 363 -30.12 -71.22 19.99
N ILE A 364 -28.90 -71.33 19.45
CA ILE A 364 -28.39 -70.39 18.40
C ILE A 364 -28.05 -71.08 17.07
N ASN A 365 -27.72 -72.38 17.05
CA ASN A 365 -27.29 -73.09 15.82
C ASN A 365 -28.44 -73.63 14.95
N THR A 366 -29.67 -73.12 15.09
CA THR A 366 -30.87 -73.67 14.41
C THR A 366 -31.55 -72.68 13.44
N VAL A 367 -30.83 -71.64 13.00
CA VAL A 367 -31.24 -70.76 11.87
C VAL A 367 -30.11 -70.63 10.84
N VAL A 368 -29.33 -71.71 10.63
CA VAL A 368 -28.27 -71.79 9.61
C VAL A 368 -28.39 -73.09 8.81
N THR A 369 -29.56 -73.35 8.24
CA THR A 369 -29.78 -74.28 7.12
C THR A 369 -31.02 -73.84 6.33
N PHE A 370 -30.92 -73.86 4.99
CA PHE A 370 -32.04 -73.67 4.06
C PHE A 370 -32.93 -72.42 4.28
N SER A 371 -32.39 -71.27 3.88
CA SER A 371 -33.02 -70.58 2.75
C SER A 371 -32.04 -70.54 1.58
N VAL A 372 -32.49 -70.96 0.40
CA VAL A 372 -31.74 -70.72 -0.83
C VAL A 372 -31.90 -69.24 -1.13
N VAL A 373 -30.96 -68.43 -0.65
CA VAL A 373 -30.85 -67.03 -1.07
C VAL A 373 -30.64 -67.04 -2.57
N SER A 374 -31.67 -66.63 -3.31
CA SER A 374 -31.68 -66.69 -4.77
C SER A 374 -30.54 -65.85 -5.35
N PRO A 375 -30.03 -66.14 -6.56
CA PRO A 375 -28.90 -65.40 -7.12
C PRO A 375 -29.16 -63.89 -7.16
N GLU A 376 -30.40 -63.48 -7.41
CA GLU A 376 -30.84 -62.08 -7.39
C GLU A 376 -30.73 -61.45 -6.00
N ILE A 377 -31.11 -62.17 -4.93
CA ILE A 377 -31.01 -61.66 -3.55
C ILE A 377 -29.54 -61.61 -3.09
N LYS A 378 -28.69 -62.56 -3.49
CA LYS A 378 -27.24 -62.47 -3.25
C LYS A 378 -26.64 -61.26 -3.96
N GLN A 379 -26.98 -61.06 -5.24
CA GLN A 379 -26.56 -59.92 -6.03
C GLN A 379 -27.08 -58.58 -5.46
N ALA A 380 -28.28 -58.55 -4.87
CA ALA A 380 -28.80 -57.40 -4.14
C ALA A 380 -28.01 -57.10 -2.85
N ILE A 381 -27.63 -58.12 -2.08
CA ILE A 381 -26.79 -57.95 -0.88
C ILE A 381 -25.38 -57.48 -1.27
N GLU A 382 -24.80 -58.04 -2.33
CA GLU A 382 -23.49 -57.64 -2.84
C GLU A 382 -23.48 -56.23 -3.43
N SER A 383 -24.53 -55.82 -4.14
CA SER A 383 -24.66 -54.44 -4.65
C SER A 383 -24.89 -53.42 -3.52
N VAL A 384 -25.70 -53.75 -2.50
CA VAL A 384 -25.84 -52.89 -1.31
C VAL A 384 -24.53 -52.80 -0.54
N LYS A 385 -23.79 -53.90 -0.40
CA LYS A 385 -22.44 -53.90 0.20
C LYS A 385 -21.47 -53.04 -0.61
N TYR A 386 -21.46 -53.17 -1.94
CA TYR A 386 -20.63 -52.35 -2.83
C TYR A 386 -21.00 -50.86 -2.76
N ILE A 387 -22.30 -50.52 -2.69
CA ILE A 387 -22.76 -49.15 -2.46
C ILE A 387 -22.27 -48.63 -1.11
N ALA A 388 -22.36 -49.42 -0.04
CA ALA A 388 -21.86 -49.03 1.28
C ALA A 388 -20.33 -48.83 1.31
N GLU A 389 -19.57 -49.73 0.67
CA GLU A 389 -18.10 -49.62 0.58
C GLU A 389 -17.66 -48.45 -0.32
N ASN A 390 -18.38 -48.19 -1.42
CA ASN A 390 -18.14 -47.05 -2.32
C ASN A 390 -18.53 -45.70 -1.68
N MET A 391 -19.64 -45.63 -0.94
CA MET A 391 -19.94 -44.44 -0.11
C MET A 391 -18.87 -44.23 0.96
N ARG A 392 -18.40 -45.30 1.61
CA ARG A 392 -17.35 -45.22 2.64
C ARG A 392 -15.98 -44.82 2.07
N SER A 393 -15.62 -45.24 0.86
CA SER A 393 -14.39 -44.81 0.20
C SER A 393 -14.48 -43.35 -0.26
N ARG A 394 -15.62 -42.92 -0.82
CA ARG A 394 -15.87 -41.52 -1.21
C ARG A 394 -15.90 -40.58 0.00
N ASN A 395 -16.51 -40.97 1.13
CA ASN A 395 -16.48 -40.18 2.35
C ASN A 395 -15.05 -40.01 2.88
N LYS A 396 -14.26 -41.09 2.97
CA LYS A 396 -12.84 -41.02 3.34
C LYS A 396 -11.99 -40.17 2.41
N ALA A 397 -12.26 -40.21 1.10
CA ALA A 397 -11.59 -39.34 0.14
C ALA A 397 -11.93 -37.87 0.42
N LYS A 398 -13.21 -37.57 0.67
CA LYS A 398 -13.67 -36.22 1.02
C LYS A 398 -13.08 -35.72 2.34
N GLU A 399 -13.04 -36.56 3.39
CA GLU A 399 -12.39 -36.24 4.67
C GLU A 399 -10.93 -35.78 4.49
N VAL A 400 -10.18 -36.44 3.60
CA VAL A 400 -8.77 -36.09 3.32
C VAL A 400 -8.65 -34.85 2.42
N GLU A 401 -9.60 -34.63 1.51
CA GLU A 401 -9.68 -33.41 0.70
C GLU A 401 -10.01 -32.18 1.57
N ASP A 402 -10.98 -32.30 2.48
CA ASP A 402 -11.39 -31.24 3.39
C ASP A 402 -10.31 -30.99 4.48
N ASP A 403 -9.55 -32.02 4.91
CA ASP A 403 -8.30 -31.84 5.67
C ASP A 403 -7.26 -31.01 4.87
N TRP A 404 -7.02 -31.30 3.58
CA TRP A 404 -6.06 -30.54 2.75
C TRP A 404 -6.48 -29.06 2.57
N LYS A 405 -7.77 -28.79 2.31
CA LYS A 405 -8.32 -27.43 2.26
C LYS A 405 -8.13 -26.69 3.59
N TYR A 406 -8.39 -27.37 4.71
CA TYR A 406 -8.17 -26.79 6.05
C TYR A 406 -6.68 -26.50 6.31
N VAL A 407 -5.76 -27.40 5.90
CA VAL A 407 -4.31 -27.13 5.95
C VAL A 407 -3.94 -25.90 5.13
N ALA A 408 -4.45 -25.77 3.89
CA ALA A 408 -4.22 -24.59 3.06
C ALA A 408 -4.76 -23.30 3.73
N MET A 409 -5.96 -23.34 4.30
CA MET A 409 -6.56 -22.22 5.03
C MET A 409 -5.75 -21.81 6.26
N VAL A 410 -5.20 -22.76 7.02
CA VAL A 410 -4.31 -22.47 8.16
C VAL A 410 -3.01 -21.81 7.69
N ILE A 411 -2.40 -22.31 6.60
CA ILE A 411 -1.18 -21.71 6.01
C ILE A 411 -1.43 -20.26 5.57
N ASP A 412 -2.49 -20.03 4.80
CA ASP A 412 -2.92 -18.71 4.29
C ASP A 412 -3.04 -17.67 5.42
N ARG A 413 -3.64 -18.09 6.55
CA ARG A 413 -3.88 -17.24 7.72
C ARG A 413 -2.66 -17.01 8.58
N ILE A 414 -1.73 -17.97 8.68
CA ILE A 414 -0.43 -17.75 9.35
C ILE A 414 0.33 -16.67 8.61
N PHE A 415 0.41 -16.78 7.27
CA PHE A 415 1.09 -15.77 6.47
C PHE A 415 0.39 -14.42 6.54
N LEU A 416 -0.95 -14.35 6.56
CA LEU A 416 -1.68 -13.10 6.80
C LEU A 416 -1.14 -12.34 8.03
N TRP A 417 -1.00 -12.98 9.19
CA TRP A 417 -0.48 -12.30 10.39
C TRP A 417 0.99 -11.91 10.29
N VAL A 418 1.83 -12.74 9.65
CA VAL A 418 3.24 -12.40 9.39
C VAL A 418 3.35 -11.17 8.47
N PHE A 419 2.59 -11.14 7.38
CA PHE A 419 2.57 -10.02 6.43
C PHE A 419 1.98 -8.75 7.03
N VAL A 420 0.89 -8.84 7.81
CA VAL A 420 0.34 -7.69 8.56
C VAL A 420 1.38 -7.12 9.53
N LEU A 421 1.99 -7.96 10.37
CA LEU A 421 2.96 -7.51 11.36
C LEU A 421 4.18 -6.87 10.70
N VAL A 422 4.75 -7.48 9.66
CA VAL A 422 5.94 -6.94 8.99
C VAL A 422 5.63 -5.71 8.14
N CYS A 423 4.44 -5.62 7.52
CA CYS A 423 4.02 -4.41 6.80
C CYS A 423 3.79 -3.23 7.75
N VAL A 424 3.17 -3.46 8.92
CA VAL A 424 2.98 -2.42 9.95
C VAL A 424 4.31 -1.98 10.55
N LEU A 425 5.21 -2.92 10.88
CA LEU A 425 6.54 -2.58 11.39
C LEU A 425 7.41 -1.88 10.35
N GLY A 426 7.35 -2.27 9.07
CA GLY A 426 8.09 -1.62 7.98
C GLY A 426 7.59 -0.21 7.69
N THR A 427 6.27 0.00 7.62
CA THR A 427 5.68 1.34 7.42
C THR A 427 5.94 2.26 8.60
N LEU A 428 5.76 1.79 9.85
CA LEU A 428 6.08 2.60 11.04
C LEU A 428 7.59 2.87 11.15
N GLY A 429 8.45 1.87 10.94
CA GLY A 429 9.90 2.03 11.06
C GLY A 429 10.47 3.04 10.06
N LEU A 430 10.03 2.99 8.80
CA LEU A 430 10.58 3.82 7.73
C LEU A 430 9.94 5.22 7.64
N PHE A 431 8.63 5.38 7.89
CA PHE A 431 7.98 6.69 7.78
C PHE A 431 7.97 7.50 9.07
N LEU A 432 8.00 6.90 10.27
CA LEU A 432 7.81 7.67 11.51
C LEU A 432 8.99 8.60 11.82
N GLN A 433 10.23 8.14 11.61
CA GLN A 433 11.44 8.94 11.88
C GLN A 433 11.55 10.20 10.98
N PRO A 434 11.41 10.12 9.64
CA PRO A 434 11.37 11.31 8.79
C PRO A 434 10.19 12.24 9.08
N LEU A 435 8.99 11.68 9.33
CA LEU A 435 7.79 12.48 9.53
C LEU A 435 7.92 13.33 10.80
N ILE A 436 8.48 12.78 11.89
CA ILE A 436 8.83 13.54 13.09
C ILE A 436 9.86 14.63 12.78
N GLY A 437 10.87 14.34 11.96
CA GLY A 437 11.89 15.31 11.53
C GLY A 437 11.41 16.40 10.56
N PHE A 438 10.20 16.26 9.99
CA PHE A 438 9.58 17.27 9.12
C PHE A 438 8.54 18.15 9.85
N PHE A 439 7.95 17.66 10.94
CA PHE A 439 6.98 18.39 11.76
C PHE A 439 7.58 19.03 13.03
N SER A 440 8.88 18.82 13.30
CA SER A 440 9.64 19.43 14.40
C SER A 440 10.56 20.56 13.94
#